data_AF-A0A967HW40-F1
#
_entry.id   AF-A0A967HW40-F1
#
_cell.length_a   1.000
_cell.length_b   1.000
_cell.length_c   1.000
_cell.angle_alpha   90.00
_cell.angle_beta   90.00
_cell.angle_gamma   90.00
#
_symmetry.space_group_name_H-M   'P 1'
#
loop_
_entity.id
_entity.type
_entity.pdbx_description
1 polymer ?
#
loop_
_entity_poly.entity_id
_entity_poly.type
_entity_poly.pdbx_seq_one_letter_code
_entity_poly.pdbx_strand_id
1 'polypeptide(L)'
;LASSIAFTLNGVILFAAFNFELRRLGQKGIGWQDLGDTLLSTAIASGVGGFTAWILFPHLSEMDFLARLPRLLFHWGEVVALGLAAAAGLFMFLLSLGYWGRFRGRGVAGTERVILTGGGTGGHVNPALAIAEAIKQKEPDSQFLYVGLRGKAESVIVTRAGYPIRYVWASGYPGPRPSLALVRFVFSLLVGIVQSFYHIATFRPGTIVGTGGYVSAPVIFANTLMRGLGMSRARV
;
A
#
# COMPACT_ATOMS: atom_id res chain seq x y z
N LEU A 1 -2.88 -10.87 -20.62
CA LEU A 1 -4.15 -10.32 -21.14
C LEU A 1 -4.77 -9.28 -20.20
N ALA A 2 -5.07 -9.62 -18.93
CA ALA A 2 -5.69 -8.68 -17.98
C ALA A 2 -4.79 -7.49 -17.57
N SER A 3 -3.48 -7.70 -17.42
CA SER A 3 -2.50 -6.62 -17.19
C SER A 3 -2.45 -5.65 -18.37
N SER A 4 -2.39 -6.16 -19.60
CA SER A 4 -2.43 -5.35 -20.82
C SER A 4 -3.71 -4.51 -20.90
N ILE A 5 -4.87 -5.08 -20.57
CA ILE A 5 -6.16 -4.37 -20.58
C ILE A 5 -6.20 -3.23 -19.55
N ALA A 6 -5.70 -3.47 -18.33
CA ALA A 6 -5.64 -2.43 -17.28
C ALA A 6 -4.63 -1.31 -17.60
N PHE A 7 -3.52 -1.65 -18.28
CA PHE A 7 -2.56 -0.66 -18.78
C PHE A 7 -3.16 0.21 -19.89
N THR A 8 -3.93 -0.38 -20.81
CA THR A 8 -4.61 0.37 -21.88
C THR A 8 -5.69 1.29 -21.33
N LEU A 9 -6.45 0.85 -20.32
CA LEU A 9 -7.47 1.67 -19.65
C LEU A 9 -6.90 2.92 -18.98
N ASN A 10 -5.76 2.81 -18.28
CA ASN A 10 -5.11 3.96 -17.65
C ASN A 10 -4.60 4.99 -18.69
N GLY A 11 -4.04 4.52 -19.82
CA GLY A 11 -3.61 5.40 -20.91
C GLY A 11 -4.78 6.15 -21.55
N VAL A 12 -5.92 5.47 -21.74
CA VAL A 12 -7.15 6.08 -22.27
C VAL A 12 -7.72 7.13 -21.32
N ILE A 13 -7.70 6.86 -20.00
CA ILE A 13 -8.16 7.83 -18.98
C ILE A 13 -7.25 9.06 -18.96
N LEU A 14 -5.93 8.88 -19.01
CA LEU A 14 -4.97 10.00 -19.02
C LEU A 14 -5.13 10.85 -20.29
N PHE A 15 -5.31 10.21 -21.45
CA PHE A 15 -5.52 10.89 -22.72
C PHE A 15 -6.83 11.68 -22.74
N ALA A 16 -7.92 11.09 -22.22
CA ALA A 16 -9.22 11.77 -22.10
C ALA A 16 -9.15 12.99 -21.16
N ALA A 17 -8.48 12.85 -20.02
CA ALA A 17 -8.30 13.95 -19.07
C ALA A 17 -7.46 15.10 -19.67
N PHE A 18 -6.39 14.78 -20.41
CA PHE A 18 -5.56 15.77 -21.08
C PHE A 18 -6.33 16.51 -22.19
N ASN A 19 -7.08 15.78 -23.02
CA ASN A 19 -7.89 16.38 -24.09
C ASN A 19 -9.03 17.25 -23.56
N PHE A 20 -9.63 16.85 -22.45
CA PHE A 20 -10.63 17.65 -21.76
C PHE A 20 -10.04 19.00 -21.35
N GLU A 21 -8.82 19.01 -20.80
CA GLU A 21 -8.19 20.24 -20.34
C GLU A 21 -7.69 21.14 -21.47
N LEU A 22 -7.20 20.58 -22.58
CA LEU A 22 -6.90 21.35 -23.80
C LEU A 22 -8.15 22.11 -24.28
N ARG A 23 -9.29 21.43 -24.38
CA ARG A 23 -10.55 22.06 -24.81
C ARG A 23 -11.02 23.13 -23.83
N ARG A 24 -10.84 22.92 -22.53
CA ARG A 24 -11.17 23.89 -21.50
C ARG A 24 -10.30 25.15 -21.57
N LEU A 25 -9.04 25.01 -21.99
CA LEU A 25 -8.12 26.13 -22.23
C LEU A 25 -8.32 26.81 -23.59
N GLY A 26 -9.37 26.45 -24.35
CA GLY A 26 -9.65 26.99 -25.67
C GLY A 26 -8.73 26.46 -26.77
N GLN A 27 -7.90 25.46 -26.46
CA GLN A 27 -7.00 24.80 -27.40
C GLN A 27 -7.73 23.67 -28.13
N LYS A 28 -7.32 23.38 -29.37
CA LYS A 28 -7.85 22.22 -30.12
C LYS A 28 -7.40 20.93 -29.43
N GLY A 29 -8.34 20.02 -29.21
CA GLY A 29 -8.02 18.68 -28.73
C GLY A 29 -7.29 17.85 -29.79
N ILE A 30 -6.51 16.87 -29.33
CA ILE A 30 -5.69 15.97 -30.14
C ILE A 30 -6.49 14.69 -30.42
N GLY A 31 -6.57 14.24 -31.66
CA GLY A 31 -7.25 13.00 -32.05
C GLY A 31 -6.39 11.76 -31.84
N TRP A 32 -7.02 10.59 -31.76
CA TRP A 32 -6.31 9.30 -31.71
C TRP A 32 -5.50 9.01 -32.98
N GLN A 33 -5.88 9.62 -34.11
CA GLN A 33 -5.22 9.46 -35.40
C GLN A 33 -3.93 10.30 -35.50
N ASP A 34 -3.86 11.40 -34.73
CA ASP A 34 -2.69 12.30 -34.70
C ASP A 34 -1.50 11.70 -33.94
N LEU A 35 -1.72 10.57 -33.26
CA LEU A 35 -0.73 9.89 -32.42
C LEU A 35 0.22 8.96 -33.23
N GLY A 36 -0.17 8.47 -34.41
CA GLY A 36 0.71 7.71 -35.32
C GLY A 36 1.25 6.34 -34.82
N ASP A 37 1.82 5.54 -35.73
CA ASP A 37 2.25 4.15 -35.46
C ASP A 37 3.47 4.03 -34.52
N THR A 38 4.27 5.09 -34.40
CA THR A 38 5.39 5.20 -33.45
C THR A 38 4.93 5.15 -31.99
N LEU A 39 3.65 5.43 -31.73
CA LEU A 39 3.10 5.48 -30.38
C LEU A 39 2.86 4.10 -29.79
N LEU A 40 2.49 3.12 -30.61
CA LEU A 40 2.27 1.75 -30.17
C LEU A 40 3.60 1.07 -29.82
N SER A 41 4.66 1.35 -30.58
CA SER A 41 6.01 0.81 -30.31
C SER A 41 6.67 1.46 -29.11
N THR A 42 6.49 2.77 -28.91
CA THR A 42 7.07 3.51 -27.77
C THR A 42 6.33 3.20 -26.46
N ALA A 43 5.01 3.07 -26.48
CA ALA A 43 4.20 2.70 -25.31
C ALA A 43 4.53 1.29 -24.76
N ILE A 44 4.92 0.36 -25.64
CA ILE A 44 5.37 -0.98 -25.26
C ILE A 44 6.83 -0.92 -24.73
N ALA A 45 7.66 -0.03 -25.25
CA ALA A 45 9.10 0.01 -24.96
C ALA A 45 9.50 0.78 -23.69
N SER A 46 8.82 1.88 -23.32
CA SER A 46 9.36 2.80 -22.30
C SER A 46 8.70 2.74 -20.92
N GLY A 47 7.58 2.02 -20.77
CA GLY A 47 6.71 2.25 -19.62
C GLY A 47 6.13 3.67 -19.63
N VAL A 48 4.97 3.84 -18.99
CA VAL A 48 4.08 5.01 -19.12
C VAL A 48 4.74 6.36 -18.80
N GLY A 49 5.88 6.39 -18.10
CA GLY A 49 6.58 7.63 -17.72
C GLY A 49 7.26 8.39 -18.87
N GLY A 50 7.75 7.69 -19.91
CA GLY A 50 8.42 8.36 -21.05
C GLY A 50 7.46 9.09 -21.98
N PHE A 51 6.24 8.58 -22.09
CA PHE A 51 5.18 9.08 -22.98
C PHE A 51 4.66 10.46 -22.54
N THR A 52 4.39 10.62 -21.25
CA THR A 52 3.86 11.86 -20.67
C THR A 52 4.89 12.98 -20.73
N ALA A 53 6.17 12.67 -20.52
CA ALA A 53 7.25 13.65 -20.53
C ALA A 53 7.48 14.25 -21.93
N TRP A 54 7.40 13.44 -23.00
CA TRP A 54 7.72 13.89 -24.35
C TRP A 54 6.61 14.72 -25.01
N ILE A 55 5.34 14.40 -24.74
CA ILE A 55 4.18 15.18 -25.22
C ILE A 55 4.08 16.53 -24.50
N LEU A 56 4.41 16.57 -23.20
CA LEU A 56 4.33 17.80 -22.40
C LEU A 56 5.49 18.76 -22.65
N PHE A 57 6.67 18.26 -23.03
CA PHE A 57 7.90 19.06 -23.11
C PHE A 57 7.80 20.29 -24.04
N PRO A 58 7.26 20.20 -25.27
CA PRO A 58 7.18 21.34 -26.18
C PRO A 58 6.11 22.36 -25.77
N HIS A 59 5.10 21.95 -24.99
CA HIS A 59 4.01 22.83 -24.55
C HIS A 59 4.28 23.44 -23.17
N LEU A 60 5.14 22.81 -22.36
CA LEU A 60 5.61 23.35 -21.09
C LEU A 60 6.58 24.52 -21.26
N SER A 61 7.33 24.57 -22.38
CA SER A 61 8.30 25.63 -22.67
C SER A 61 7.67 26.96 -23.10
N GLU A 62 6.40 26.96 -23.52
CA GLU A 62 5.70 28.16 -24.03
C GLU A 62 4.76 28.81 -23.02
N MET A 63 4.48 28.17 -21.88
CA MET A 63 3.56 28.72 -20.87
C MET A 63 4.32 29.43 -19.76
N ASP A 64 3.72 30.48 -19.16
CA ASP A 64 4.10 31.10 -17.86
C ASP A 64 3.93 30.10 -16.70
N PHE A 65 4.64 28.98 -16.79
CA PHE A 65 4.51 27.76 -16.01
C PHE A 65 4.76 28.02 -14.52
N LEU A 66 5.70 28.93 -14.23
CA LEU A 66 6.07 29.33 -12.87
C LEU A 66 4.92 30.04 -12.14
N ALA A 67 4.06 30.79 -12.84
CA ALA A 67 2.94 31.51 -12.23
C ALA A 67 1.76 30.58 -11.88
N ARG A 68 1.65 29.42 -12.54
CA ARG A 68 0.54 28.45 -12.36
C ARG A 68 0.94 27.20 -11.57
N LEU A 69 2.24 27.03 -11.29
CA LEU A 69 2.83 25.92 -10.55
C LEU A 69 2.10 25.58 -9.23
N PRO A 70 1.66 26.56 -8.40
CA PRO A 70 0.97 26.25 -7.14
C PRO A 70 -0.39 25.57 -7.34
N ARG A 71 -1.14 25.93 -8.40
CA ARG A 71 -2.45 25.32 -8.71
C ARG A 71 -2.28 23.93 -9.33
N LEU A 72 -1.28 23.77 -10.20
CA LEU A 72 -0.90 22.48 -10.76
C LEU A 72 -0.51 21.49 -9.66
N LEU A 73 0.33 21.89 -8.70
CA LEU A 73 0.73 21.04 -7.56
C LEU A 73 -0.46 20.60 -6.69
N PHE A 74 -1.46 21.46 -6.51
CA PHE A 74 -2.69 21.11 -5.79
C PHE A 74 -3.51 20.04 -6.54
N HIS A 75 -3.59 20.16 -7.87
CA HIS A 75 -4.30 19.21 -8.73
C HIS A 75 -3.54 17.87 -8.90
N TRP A 76 -2.20 17.88 -8.90
CA TRP A 76 -1.39 16.66 -8.82
C TRP A 76 -1.66 15.88 -7.53
N GLY A 77 -2.08 16.55 -6.45
CA GLY A 77 -2.58 15.89 -5.24
C GLY A 77 -3.82 15.03 -5.51
N GLU A 78 -4.75 15.51 -6.33
CA GLU A 78 -5.96 14.77 -6.71
C GLU A 78 -5.62 13.60 -7.65
N VAL A 79 -4.70 13.80 -8.60
CA VAL A 79 -4.23 12.74 -9.50
C VAL A 79 -3.50 11.63 -8.73
N VAL A 80 -2.66 11.99 -7.76
CA VAL A 80 -2.01 11.01 -6.86
C VAL A 80 -3.05 10.29 -6.01
N ALA A 81 -4.06 10.99 -5.49
CA ALA A 81 -5.16 10.37 -4.74
C ALA A 81 -5.96 9.38 -5.60
N LEU A 82 -6.28 9.72 -6.85
CA LEU A 82 -6.91 8.85 -7.83
C LEU A 82 -6.05 7.63 -8.18
N GLY A 83 -4.74 7.82 -8.35
CA GLY A 83 -3.79 6.72 -8.59
C GLY A 83 -3.70 5.75 -7.41
N LEU A 84 -3.66 6.27 -6.18
CA LEU A 84 -3.69 5.45 -4.96
C LEU A 84 -5.03 4.73 -4.78
N ALA A 85 -6.15 5.39 -5.08
CA ALA A 85 -7.48 4.78 -5.05
C ALA A 85 -7.62 3.67 -6.10
N ALA A 86 -7.09 3.87 -7.31
CA ALA A 86 -7.07 2.86 -8.36
C ALA A 86 -6.18 1.66 -7.99
N ALA A 87 -5.02 1.89 -7.39
CA ALA A 87 -4.14 0.82 -6.89
C ALA A 87 -4.80 0.02 -5.75
N ALA A 88 -5.46 0.72 -4.82
CA ALA A 88 -6.25 0.08 -3.76
C ALA A 88 -7.44 -0.70 -4.32
N GLY A 89 -8.15 -0.15 -5.31
CA GLY A 89 -9.26 -0.82 -6.00
C GLY A 89 -8.80 -2.06 -6.77
N LEU A 90 -7.67 -1.99 -7.47
CA LEU A 90 -7.07 -3.14 -8.16
C LEU A 90 -6.61 -4.21 -7.16
N PHE A 91 -6.01 -3.81 -6.04
CA PHE A 91 -5.64 -4.73 -4.98
C PHE A 91 -6.87 -5.43 -4.39
N MET A 92 -7.94 -4.69 -4.10
CA MET A 92 -9.22 -5.23 -3.62
C MET A 92 -9.88 -6.16 -4.66
N PHE A 93 -9.80 -5.81 -5.94
CA PHE A 93 -10.31 -6.62 -7.03
C PHE A 93 -9.52 -7.93 -7.17
N LEU A 94 -8.20 -7.90 -7.06
CA LEU A 94 -7.35 -9.09 -7.04
C LEU A 94 -7.60 -9.98 -5.81
N LEU A 95 -7.90 -9.38 -4.66
CA LEU A 95 -8.35 -10.14 -3.47
C LEU A 95 -9.70 -10.83 -3.74
N SER A 96 -10.60 -10.18 -4.47
CA SER A 96 -11.92 -10.74 -4.80
C SER A 96 -11.86 -11.88 -5.83
N LEU A 97 -10.91 -11.83 -6.78
CA LEU A 97 -10.84 -12.75 -7.93
C LEU A 97 -10.33 -14.17 -7.63
N GLY A 98 -9.66 -14.43 -6.51
CA GLY A 98 -8.99 -15.73 -6.35
C GLY A 98 -8.68 -16.20 -4.94
N TYR A 99 -9.05 -15.46 -3.90
CA TYR A 99 -8.64 -15.79 -2.53
C TYR A 99 -9.77 -16.29 -1.62
N TRP A 100 -11.03 -16.23 -2.07
CA TRP A 100 -12.20 -16.51 -1.25
C TRP A 100 -12.31 -17.98 -0.78
N GLY A 101 -11.79 -18.94 -1.55
CA GLY A 101 -11.85 -20.38 -1.21
C GLY A 101 -10.76 -20.87 -0.25
N ARG A 102 -9.60 -20.18 -0.18
CA ARG A 102 -8.40 -20.70 0.51
C ARG A 102 -8.30 -20.25 1.98
N PHE A 103 -9.04 -19.22 2.38
CA PHE A 103 -9.05 -18.68 3.75
C PHE A 103 -10.05 -19.32 4.71
N ARG A 104 -10.92 -20.22 4.22
CA ARG A 104 -11.86 -20.99 5.05
C ARG A 104 -11.23 -22.17 5.80
N GLY A 105 -9.91 -22.33 5.76
CA GLY A 105 -9.23 -23.33 6.56
C GLY A 105 -9.27 -22.94 8.04
N ARG A 106 -9.94 -23.76 8.86
CA ARG A 106 -9.79 -23.72 10.32
C ARG A 106 -8.29 -23.80 10.63
N GLY A 107 -7.79 -22.91 11.50
CA GLY A 107 -6.51 -23.17 12.16
C GLY A 107 -6.57 -24.57 12.77
N VAL A 108 -5.41 -25.25 12.86
CA VAL A 108 -5.33 -26.56 13.50
C VAL A 108 -5.99 -26.45 14.87
N ALA A 109 -7.08 -27.20 15.09
CA ALA A 109 -7.87 -27.11 16.30
C ALA A 109 -6.95 -27.36 17.51
N GLY A 110 -6.92 -26.43 18.45
CA GLY A 110 -6.11 -26.54 19.68
C GLY A 110 -4.75 -25.83 19.67
N THR A 111 -4.36 -25.09 18.63
CA THR A 111 -3.12 -24.28 18.65
C THR A 111 -3.42 -22.79 18.45
N GLU A 112 -3.20 -22.00 19.49
CA GLU A 112 -3.34 -20.54 19.42
C GLU A 112 -2.28 -19.95 18.48
N ARG A 113 -2.73 -19.06 17.59
CA ARG A 113 -1.86 -18.40 16.61
C ARG A 113 -1.93 -16.91 16.84
N VAL A 114 -0.81 -16.33 17.27
CA VAL A 114 -0.76 -14.96 17.73
C VAL A 114 0.20 -14.14 16.87
N ILE A 115 -0.31 -13.08 16.25
CA ILE A 115 0.57 -12.05 15.70
C ILE A 115 0.86 -11.03 16.79
N LEU A 116 2.12 -10.67 16.94
CA LEU A 116 2.58 -9.62 17.85
C LEU A 116 3.06 -8.44 17.00
N THR A 117 2.62 -7.24 17.30
CA THR A 117 3.09 -6.02 16.64
C THR A 117 3.34 -4.92 17.65
N GLY A 118 4.45 -4.21 17.46
CA GLY A 118 4.95 -3.21 18.39
C GLY A 118 6.32 -2.75 17.92
N GLY A 119 6.60 -1.45 17.83
CA GLY A 119 7.89 -1.05 17.28
C GLY A 119 8.14 0.43 17.08
N GLY A 120 9.38 0.75 16.71
CA GLY A 120 9.91 2.11 16.66
C GLY A 120 10.90 2.40 17.79
N THR A 121 10.71 1.81 18.97
CA THR A 121 11.63 1.82 20.13
C THR A 121 11.53 0.48 20.88
N GLY A 122 12.53 0.15 21.72
CA GLY A 122 12.50 -1.07 22.54
C GLY A 122 11.35 -1.14 23.56
N GLY A 123 10.78 0.02 23.94
CA GLY A 123 9.70 0.12 24.92
C GLY A 123 8.38 -0.53 24.49
N HIS A 124 8.14 -0.69 23.18
CA HIS A 124 6.97 -1.42 22.67
C HIS A 124 7.25 -2.90 22.44
N VAL A 125 8.51 -3.29 22.29
CA VAL A 125 8.90 -4.66 21.95
C VAL A 125 8.81 -5.58 23.17
N ASN A 126 9.36 -5.13 24.30
CA ASN A 126 9.43 -5.96 25.51
C ASN A 126 8.04 -6.35 26.06
N PRO A 127 7.03 -5.45 26.11
CA PRO A 127 5.67 -5.84 26.51
C PRO A 127 5.07 -6.90 25.59
N ALA A 128 5.33 -6.83 24.27
CA ALA A 128 4.80 -7.81 23.32
C ALA A 128 5.41 -9.19 23.55
N LEU A 129 6.72 -9.26 23.84
CA LEU A 129 7.40 -10.50 24.17
C LEU A 129 6.96 -11.06 25.52
N ALA A 130 6.72 -10.21 26.52
CA ALA A 130 6.21 -10.66 27.81
C ALA A 130 4.81 -11.30 27.68
N ILE A 131 3.93 -10.73 26.85
CA ILE A 131 2.62 -11.32 26.54
C ILE A 131 2.80 -12.66 25.82
N ALA A 132 3.71 -12.72 24.83
CA ALA A 132 4.00 -13.96 24.10
C ALA A 132 4.43 -15.09 25.03
N GLU A 133 5.33 -14.79 25.97
CA GLU A 133 5.83 -15.77 26.94
C GLU A 133 4.74 -16.22 27.89
N ALA A 134 3.90 -15.31 28.39
CA ALA A 134 2.77 -15.64 29.24
C ALA A 134 1.72 -16.53 28.54
N ILE A 135 1.49 -16.32 27.24
CA ILE A 135 0.62 -17.19 26.43
C ILE A 135 1.28 -18.57 26.27
N LYS A 136 2.57 -18.60 25.90
CA LYS A 136 3.32 -19.83 25.69
C LYS A 136 3.39 -20.71 26.96
N GLN A 137 3.44 -20.10 28.15
CA GLN A 137 3.39 -20.82 29.42
C GLN A 137 2.06 -21.55 29.66
N LYS A 138 0.95 -20.95 29.22
CA LYS A 138 -0.39 -21.55 29.36
C LYS A 138 -0.71 -22.52 28.23
N GLU A 139 -0.26 -22.20 27.02
CA GLU A 139 -0.48 -22.96 25.80
C GLU A 139 0.85 -23.16 25.05
N PRO A 140 1.61 -24.21 25.39
CA PRO A 140 2.95 -24.45 24.85
C PRO A 140 3.01 -24.63 23.33
N ASP A 141 1.93 -25.13 22.73
CA ASP A 141 1.83 -25.38 21.28
C ASP A 141 1.44 -24.12 20.47
N SER A 142 1.36 -22.97 21.15
CA SER A 142 1.06 -21.68 20.51
C SER A 142 2.11 -21.30 19.47
N GLN A 143 1.65 -20.81 18.33
CA GLN A 143 2.51 -20.26 17.28
C GLN A 143 2.49 -18.74 17.33
N PHE A 144 3.66 -18.15 17.23
CA PHE A 144 3.82 -16.69 17.29
C PHE A 144 4.46 -16.19 16.00
N LEU A 145 4.02 -15.01 15.56
CA LEU A 145 4.65 -14.27 14.47
C LEU A 145 4.77 -12.81 14.87
N TYR A 146 5.99 -12.30 14.91
CA TYR A 146 6.22 -10.88 15.15
C TYR A 146 6.19 -10.10 13.83
N VAL A 147 5.46 -8.98 13.79
CA VAL A 147 5.45 -8.06 12.66
C VAL A 147 6.03 -6.72 13.12
N GLY A 148 7.21 -6.39 12.59
CA GLY A 148 8.02 -5.25 13.02
C GLY A 148 8.53 -4.38 11.87
N LEU A 149 9.35 -3.37 12.17
CA LEU A 149 10.10 -2.62 11.17
C LEU A 149 11.48 -3.24 10.93
N ARG A 150 11.90 -3.22 9.67
CA ARG A 150 13.23 -3.70 9.28
C ARG A 150 14.31 -2.73 9.79
N GLY A 151 15.38 -3.27 10.38
CA GLY A 151 16.54 -2.48 10.79
C GLY A 151 16.32 -1.60 12.03
N LYS A 152 15.26 -1.88 12.80
CA LYS A 152 14.96 -1.22 14.07
C LYS A 152 15.19 -2.17 15.25
N ALA A 153 15.04 -1.66 16.48
CA ALA A 153 15.34 -2.39 17.72
C ALA A 153 14.62 -3.75 17.79
N GLU A 154 13.38 -3.83 17.31
CA GLU A 154 12.61 -5.07 17.22
C GLU A 154 13.32 -6.17 16.41
N SER A 155 14.05 -5.82 15.35
CA SER A 155 14.76 -6.81 14.53
C SER A 155 15.80 -7.57 15.33
N VAL A 156 16.46 -6.91 16.28
CA VAL A 156 17.48 -7.52 17.11
C VAL A 156 16.86 -8.21 18.31
N ILE A 157 15.97 -7.51 19.03
CA ILE A 157 15.39 -8.01 20.29
C ILE A 157 14.53 -9.25 20.04
N VAL A 158 13.65 -9.23 19.03
CA VAL A 158 12.72 -10.34 18.74
C VAL A 158 13.47 -11.56 18.21
N THR A 159 14.45 -11.35 17.32
CA THR A 159 15.28 -12.43 16.79
C THR A 159 16.08 -13.11 17.90
N ARG A 160 16.65 -12.32 18.83
CA ARG A 160 17.36 -12.85 20.01
C ARG A 160 16.43 -13.62 20.95
N ALA A 161 15.18 -13.21 21.06
CA ALA A 161 14.16 -13.93 21.82
C ALA A 161 13.65 -15.21 21.13
N GLY A 162 14.13 -15.52 19.92
CA GLY A 162 13.80 -16.76 19.21
C GLY A 162 12.44 -16.77 18.51
N TYR A 163 11.79 -15.60 18.37
CA TYR A 163 10.51 -15.50 17.66
C TYR A 163 10.72 -15.20 16.17
N PRO A 164 9.92 -15.80 15.27
CA PRO A 164 9.98 -15.47 13.85
C PRO A 164 9.48 -14.04 13.64
N ILE A 165 10.25 -13.25 12.89
CA ILE A 165 9.92 -11.87 12.57
C ILE A 165 9.67 -11.67 11.06
N ARG A 166 8.66 -10.88 10.76
CA ARG A 166 8.34 -10.36 9.44
C ARG A 166 8.29 -8.84 9.50
N TYR A 167 8.47 -8.23 8.34
CA TYR A 167 8.59 -6.79 8.23
C TYR A 167 7.46 -6.20 7.41
N VAL A 168 7.04 -5.01 7.84
CA VAL A 168 6.13 -4.15 7.10
C VAL A 168 6.70 -2.74 7.03
N TRP A 169 6.26 -1.97 6.05
CA TRP A 169 6.56 -0.55 5.96
C TRP A 169 5.66 0.22 6.93
N ALA A 170 6.26 1.02 7.80
CA ALA A 170 5.54 2.04 8.54
C ALA A 170 6.50 3.17 8.91
N SER A 171 5.94 4.36 9.05
CA SER A 171 6.68 5.58 9.36
C SER A 171 5.88 6.44 10.33
N GLY A 172 6.55 7.31 11.07
CA GLY A 172 5.88 8.28 11.93
C GLY A 172 5.09 9.31 11.14
N TYR A 173 3.98 9.77 11.71
CA TYR A 173 3.17 10.83 11.13
C TYR A 173 3.96 12.15 11.12
N PRO A 174 4.19 12.77 9.95
CA PRO A 174 5.02 13.98 9.85
C PRO A 174 4.28 15.29 10.18
N GLY A 175 3.01 15.21 10.59
CA GLY A 175 2.16 16.37 10.87
C GLY A 175 1.17 16.69 9.73
N PRO A 176 0.29 17.70 9.95
CA PRO A 176 -0.84 17.99 9.05
C PRO A 176 -0.47 18.83 7.82
N ARG A 177 0.76 19.34 7.74
CA ARG A 177 1.18 20.22 6.64
C ARG A 177 1.39 19.41 5.35
N PRO A 178 0.79 19.85 4.22
CA PRO A 178 1.08 19.25 2.91
C PRO A 178 2.58 19.30 2.64
N SER A 179 3.20 18.12 2.52
CA SER A 179 4.64 17.99 2.35
C SER A 179 4.99 16.68 1.67
N LEU A 180 6.17 16.61 1.06
CA LEU A 180 6.70 15.36 0.51
C LEU A 180 6.80 14.27 1.58
N ALA A 181 7.03 14.65 2.85
CA ALA A 181 7.04 13.74 3.98
C ALA A 181 5.67 13.10 4.22
N LEU A 182 4.58 13.87 4.13
CA LEU A 182 3.21 13.34 4.26
C LEU A 182 2.87 12.36 3.14
N VAL A 183 3.25 12.67 1.89
CA VAL A 183 3.06 11.76 0.75
C VAL A 183 3.83 10.45 0.97
N ARG A 184 5.08 10.53 1.42
CA ARG A 184 5.89 9.33 1.75
C ARG A 184 5.30 8.53 2.90
N PHE A 185 4.75 9.20 3.91
CA PHE A 185 4.06 8.56 5.03
C PHE A 185 2.82 7.78 4.56
N VAL A 186 1.95 8.41 3.77
CA VAL A 186 0.74 7.77 3.23
C VAL A 186 1.13 6.58 2.35
N PHE A 187 2.11 6.75 1.46
CA PHE A 187 2.61 5.67 0.63
C PHE A 187 3.16 4.51 1.47
N SER A 188 3.99 4.80 2.48
CA SER A 188 4.51 3.79 3.41
C SER A 188 3.40 3.07 4.15
N LEU A 189 2.35 3.77 4.58
CA LEU A 189 1.21 3.19 5.28
C LEU A 189 0.43 2.23 4.36
N LEU A 190 0.16 2.63 3.11
CA LEU A 190 -0.55 1.81 2.14
C LEU A 190 0.23 0.52 1.80
N VAL A 191 1.54 0.65 1.56
CA VAL A 191 2.41 -0.53 1.34
C VAL A 191 2.43 -1.42 2.58
N GLY A 192 2.52 -0.84 3.77
CA GLY A 192 2.46 -1.56 5.04
C GLY A 192 1.16 -2.33 5.24
N ILE A 193 0.02 -1.73 4.88
CA ILE A 193 -1.29 -2.37 4.93
C ILE A 193 -1.29 -3.60 4.02
N VAL A 194 -0.89 -3.46 2.76
CA VAL A 194 -0.82 -4.57 1.79
C VAL A 194 0.09 -5.71 2.28
N GLN A 195 1.25 -5.38 2.83
CA GLN A 195 2.15 -6.38 3.43
C GLN A 195 1.53 -7.06 4.66
N SER A 196 0.82 -6.29 5.49
CA SER A 196 0.12 -6.83 6.67
C SER A 196 -1.01 -7.77 6.27
N PHE A 197 -1.76 -7.44 5.22
CA PHE A 197 -2.76 -8.32 4.62
C PHE A 197 -2.16 -9.67 4.26
N TYR A 198 -1.02 -9.67 3.55
CA TYR A 198 -0.31 -10.90 3.19
C TYR A 198 0.05 -11.72 4.44
N HIS A 199 0.68 -11.10 5.45
CA HIS A 199 1.10 -11.82 6.66
C HIS A 199 -0.09 -12.41 7.44
N ILE A 200 -1.17 -11.64 7.63
CA ILE A 200 -2.40 -12.11 8.30
C ILE A 200 -3.04 -13.24 7.50
N ALA A 201 -3.13 -13.09 6.18
CA ALA A 201 -3.66 -14.10 5.27
C ALA A 201 -2.89 -15.42 5.32
N THR A 202 -1.55 -15.35 5.33
CA THR A 202 -0.70 -16.55 5.33
C THR A 202 -0.65 -17.22 6.70
N PHE A 203 -0.56 -16.44 7.78
CA PHE A 203 -0.40 -16.96 9.14
C PHE A 203 -1.72 -17.42 9.76
N ARG A 204 -2.82 -16.73 9.42
CA ARG A 204 -4.19 -16.96 9.94
C ARG A 204 -4.25 -16.91 11.46
N PRO A 205 -3.93 -15.76 12.07
CA PRO A 205 -3.98 -15.61 13.53
C PRO A 205 -5.40 -15.74 14.06
N GLY A 206 -5.52 -16.27 15.28
CA GLY A 206 -6.71 -16.14 16.12
C GLY A 206 -6.70 -14.84 16.92
N THR A 207 -5.51 -14.33 17.22
CA THR A 207 -5.30 -13.11 18.03
C THR A 207 -4.15 -12.27 17.46
N ILE A 208 -4.30 -10.95 17.48
CA ILE A 208 -3.29 -9.96 17.09
C ILE A 208 -3.10 -9.02 18.28
N VAL A 209 -1.92 -8.99 18.87
CA VAL A 209 -1.61 -8.11 20.00
C VAL A 209 -0.80 -6.92 19.50
N GLY A 210 -1.36 -5.72 19.64
CA GLY A 210 -0.68 -4.47 19.33
C GLY A 210 -0.21 -3.75 20.61
N THR A 211 1.09 -3.62 20.82
CA THR A 211 1.66 -2.91 21.99
C THR A 211 2.04 -1.46 21.71
N GLY A 212 1.66 -0.94 20.55
CA GLY A 212 1.85 0.46 20.15
C GLY A 212 2.93 0.68 19.11
N GLY A 213 3.29 1.94 18.88
CA GLY A 213 4.25 2.31 17.85
C GLY A 213 3.69 2.29 16.41
N TYR A 214 4.43 2.89 15.48
CA TYR A 214 3.93 3.15 14.13
C TYR A 214 3.65 1.89 13.30
N VAL A 215 4.31 0.78 13.63
CA VAL A 215 4.12 -0.51 12.94
C VAL A 215 2.78 -1.18 13.26
N SER A 216 2.18 -0.86 14.41
CA SER A 216 0.89 -1.43 14.81
C SER A 216 -0.25 -0.94 13.92
N ALA A 217 -0.16 0.29 13.41
CA ALA A 217 -1.20 0.91 12.59
C ALA A 217 -1.56 0.12 11.31
N PRO A 218 -0.62 -0.18 10.39
CA PRO A 218 -0.94 -0.94 9.19
C PRO A 218 -1.46 -2.35 9.48
N VAL A 219 -0.98 -3.00 10.55
CA VAL A 219 -1.37 -4.37 10.92
C VAL A 219 -2.81 -4.42 11.43
N ILE A 220 -3.15 -3.54 12.37
CA ILE A 220 -4.50 -3.47 12.94
C ILE A 220 -5.50 -3.03 11.85
N PHE A 221 -5.13 -2.04 11.02
CA PHE A 221 -5.99 -1.57 9.95
C PHE A 221 -6.28 -2.67 8.92
N ALA A 222 -5.25 -3.42 8.50
CA ALA A 222 -5.41 -4.57 7.62
C ALA A 222 -6.35 -5.62 8.24
N ASN A 223 -6.17 -5.97 9.51
CA ASN A 223 -7.06 -6.92 10.18
C ASN A 223 -8.51 -6.44 10.23
N THR A 224 -8.76 -5.18 10.60
CA THR A 224 -10.10 -4.60 10.67
C THR A 224 -10.81 -4.68 9.32
N LEU A 225 -10.10 -4.36 8.24
CA LEU A 225 -10.63 -4.46 6.87
C LEU A 225 -10.89 -5.93 6.48
N MET A 226 -9.97 -6.84 6.79
CA MET A 226 -10.17 -8.29 6.56
C MET A 226 -11.33 -8.85 7.37
N ARG A 227 -11.58 -8.37 8.59
CA ARG A 227 -12.72 -8.78 9.41
C ARG A 227 -14.04 -8.31 8.80
N GLY A 228 -14.11 -7.05 8.33
CA GLY A 228 -15.29 -6.53 7.63
C GLY A 228 -15.64 -7.32 6.38
N LEU A 229 -14.63 -7.86 5.68
CA LEU A 229 -14.78 -8.73 4.52
C LEU A 229 -14.99 -10.22 4.86
N GLY A 230 -15.03 -10.60 6.14
CA GLY A 230 -15.17 -11.98 6.60
C GLY A 230 -13.94 -12.88 6.35
N MET A 231 -12.79 -12.29 6.00
CA MET A 231 -11.54 -12.98 5.67
C MET A 231 -10.65 -13.26 6.89
N SER A 232 -10.82 -12.48 7.97
CA SER A 232 -10.13 -12.68 9.25
C SER A 232 -11.16 -12.81 10.37
N ARG A 233 -10.84 -13.67 11.35
CA ARG A 233 -11.57 -13.76 12.63
C ARG A 233 -10.69 -13.34 13.81
N ALA A 234 -9.51 -12.81 13.53
CA ALA A 234 -8.52 -12.51 14.55
C ALA A 234 -9.02 -11.40 15.47
N ARG A 235 -8.97 -11.64 16.79
CA ARG A 235 -9.26 -10.64 17.80
C ARG A 235 -8.05 -9.71 17.94
N VAL A 236 -8.29 -8.43 18.21
CA VAL A 236 -7.26 -7.43 18.52
C VAL A 236 -7.41 -7.04 19.98
#